data_AF-A0A2V8LXB9-F1
#
_entry.id   AF-A0A2V8LXB9-F1
#
_cell.length_a   1.000
_cell.length_b   1.000
_cell.length_c   1.000
_cell.angle_alpha   90.00
_cell.angle_beta   90.00
_cell.angle_gamma   90.00
#
_symmetry.space_group_name_H-M   'P 1'
#
loop_
_entity.id
_entity.type
_entity.pdbx_description
1 polymer ?
#
loop_
_entity_poly.entity_id
_entity_poly.type
_entity_poly.pdbx_seq_one_letter_code
_entity_poly.pdbx_strand_id
1 'polypeptide(L)'
;MPDTSHAARGTCELENIAHIVLATDGIFVPTENPEDEGWDQFAALYLAGGLKRIQDFVREREESDPKCWRYPRFKVRDDIGAIAISF
;
A
#
# COMPACT_ATOMS: atom_id res chain seq x y z
N MET A 1 -15.77 -29.36 3.29
CA MET A 1 -15.82 -28.29 2.28
C MET A 1 -15.42 -27.01 3.00
N PRO A 2 -14.27 -26.38 2.71
CA PRO A 2 -13.94 -25.09 3.32
C PRO A 2 -14.88 -24.01 2.78
N ASP A 3 -15.24 -23.10 3.67
CA ASP A 3 -16.14 -21.98 3.43
C ASP A 3 -15.49 -20.97 2.46
N THR A 4 -15.99 -20.94 1.23
CA THR A 4 -15.56 -20.04 0.14
C THR A 4 -16.17 -18.65 0.32
N SER A 5 -15.82 -17.93 1.38
CA SER A 5 -16.04 -16.49 1.44
C SER A 5 -14.73 -15.77 1.13
N HIS A 6 -14.65 -15.13 -0.04
CA HIS A 6 -13.51 -14.30 -0.46
C HIS A 6 -13.50 -12.92 0.22
N ALA A 7 -14.42 -12.67 1.14
CA ALA A 7 -14.60 -11.40 1.83
C ALA A 7 -14.69 -11.63 3.33
N ALA A 8 -13.79 -11.01 4.08
CA ALA A 8 -13.85 -10.94 5.53
C ALA A 8 -14.54 -9.64 5.97
N ARG A 9 -15.19 -9.66 7.13
CA ARG A 9 -15.79 -8.47 7.75
C ARG A 9 -15.33 -8.32 9.19
N GLY A 10 -15.20 -7.08 9.63
CA GLY A 10 -14.80 -6.72 10.99
C GLY A 10 -15.29 -5.32 11.37
N THR A 11 -15.21 -4.99 12.65
CA THR A 11 -15.56 -3.68 13.21
C THR A 11 -14.53 -3.31 14.26
N CYS A 12 -14.18 -2.03 14.37
CA CYS A 12 -13.33 -1.50 15.42
C CYS A 12 -13.84 -0.13 15.88
N GLU A 13 -13.46 0.28 17.08
CA GLU A 13 -13.73 1.64 17.56
C GLU A 13 -12.77 2.63 16.90
N LEU A 14 -13.26 3.85 16.66
CA LEU A 14 -12.47 4.91 16.01
C LEU A 14 -11.68 5.77 17.02
N GLU A 15 -11.71 5.43 18.31
CA GLU A 15 -11.01 6.19 19.34
C GLU A 15 -9.50 6.18 19.05
N ASN A 16 -8.89 7.37 19.00
CA ASN A 16 -7.49 7.61 18.65
C ASN A 16 -7.08 7.22 17.21
N ILE A 17 -8.03 7.01 16.29
CA ILE A 17 -7.73 6.83 14.87
C ILE A 17 -7.81 8.19 14.15
N ALA A 18 -6.68 8.67 13.64
CA ALA A 18 -6.62 9.91 12.86
C ALA A 18 -7.00 9.72 11.39
N HIS A 19 -6.57 8.58 10.81
CA HIS A 19 -6.74 8.30 9.39
C HIS A 19 -7.03 6.81 9.16
N ILE A 20 -7.91 6.52 8.20
CA ILE A 20 -8.13 5.18 7.65
C ILE A 20 -7.79 5.22 6.17
N VAL A 21 -6.87 4.37 5.74
CA VAL A 21 -6.52 4.21 4.32
C VAL A 21 -6.97 2.84 3.85
N LEU A 22 -7.77 2.80 2.79
CA LEU A 22 -8.13 1.56 2.09
C LEU A 22 -7.50 1.61 0.71
N ALA A 23 -6.81 0.55 0.32
CA ALA A 23 -6.14 0.51 -0.98
C ALA A 23 -6.00 -0.90 -1.56
N THR A 24 -5.77 -0.97 -2.87
CA THR A 24 -5.33 -2.17 -3.58
C THR A 24 -3.81 -2.34 -3.46
N ASP A 25 -3.31 -3.54 -3.70
CA ASP A 25 -1.89 -3.90 -3.63
C ASP A 25 -0.99 -3.07 -4.56
N GLY A 26 -1.54 -2.53 -5.66
CA GLY A 26 -0.80 -1.67 -6.57
C GLY A 26 -0.20 -0.40 -5.98
N ILE A 27 -0.65 0.06 -4.79
CA ILE A 27 -0.07 1.22 -4.09
C ILE A 27 0.94 0.83 -3.00
N PHE A 28 1.16 -0.46 -2.77
CA PHE A 28 2.06 -0.90 -1.71
C PHE A 28 3.51 -0.50 -2.04
N VAL A 29 4.23 -0.08 -1.00
CA VAL A 29 5.58 0.44 -1.14
C VAL A 29 6.54 -0.71 -1.49
N PRO A 30 7.26 -0.65 -2.63
CA PRO A 30 8.25 -1.67 -2.95
C PRO A 30 9.45 -1.59 -2.00
N THR A 31 9.75 -2.72 -1.35
CA THR A 31 10.87 -2.91 -0.42
C THR A 31 11.92 -3.83 -1.04
N GLU A 32 13.20 -3.67 -0.64
CA GLU A 32 14.28 -4.53 -1.13
C GLU A 32 14.26 -5.90 -0.45
N ASN A 33 13.79 -5.93 0.81
CA ASN A 33 13.60 -7.15 1.58
C ASN A 33 12.13 -7.61 1.45
N PRO A 34 11.85 -8.78 0.85
CA PRO A 34 10.47 -9.28 0.70
C PRO A 34 9.73 -9.53 2.02
N GLU A 35 10.45 -9.68 3.13
CA GLU A 35 9.86 -9.84 4.47
C GLU A 35 9.43 -8.49 5.10
N ASP A 36 9.83 -7.37 4.50
CA ASP A 36 9.43 -6.03 4.91
C ASP A 36 8.16 -5.60 4.15
N GLU A 37 7.05 -5.50 4.89
CA GLU A 37 5.75 -5.08 4.35
C GLU A 37 5.68 -3.56 4.03
N GLY A 38 6.65 -2.77 4.49
CA GLY A 38 6.79 -1.35 4.12
C GLY A 38 5.77 -0.39 4.77
N TRP A 39 5.01 -0.83 5.78
CA TRP A 39 3.94 -0.04 6.39
C TRP A 39 4.40 1.25 7.07
N ASP A 40 5.57 1.24 7.72
CA ASP A 40 6.12 2.45 8.35
C ASP A 40 6.41 3.54 7.30
N GLN A 41 7.00 3.14 6.17
CA GLN A 41 7.27 4.05 5.05
C GLN A 41 5.96 4.49 4.39
N PHE A 42 4.99 3.60 4.24
CA PHE A 42 3.66 3.91 3.73
C PHE A 42 2.99 5.00 4.58
N ALA A 43 2.96 4.82 5.90
CA ALA A 43 2.38 5.78 6.85
C ALA A 43 3.13 7.12 6.82
N ALA A 44 4.47 7.10 6.80
CA ALA A 44 5.28 8.30 6.72
C ALA A 44 5.03 9.10 5.43
N LEU A 45 4.93 8.42 4.28
CA LEU A 45 4.60 9.06 3.00
C LEU A 45 3.19 9.64 3.00
N TYR A 46 2.22 8.90 3.55
CA TYR A 46 0.85 9.38 3.69
C TYR A 46 0.77 10.63 4.56
N LEU A 47 1.42 10.64 5.72
CA LEU A 47 1.43 11.80 6.62
C LEU A 47 2.17 13.00 6.00
N ALA A 48 3.16 12.75 5.13
CA ALA A 48 3.92 13.80 4.47
C ALA A 48 3.20 14.47 3.29
N GLY A 49 2.29 13.78 2.60
CA GLY A 49 1.66 14.34 1.39
C GLY A 49 0.46 13.56 0.85
N GLY A 50 -0.20 12.79 1.69
CA GLY A 50 -1.39 12.00 1.37
C GLY A 50 -1.13 10.87 0.37
N LEU A 51 -2.22 10.32 -0.17
CA LEU A 51 -2.18 9.21 -1.13
C LEU A 51 -1.36 9.52 -2.39
N LYS A 52 -1.37 10.79 -2.83
CA LYS A 52 -0.61 11.21 -4.01
C LYS A 52 0.89 11.05 -3.80
N ARG A 53 1.39 11.37 -2.61
CA ARG A 53 2.80 11.21 -2.26
C ARG A 53 3.24 9.75 -2.28
N ILE A 54 2.38 8.84 -1.80
CA ILE A 54 2.63 7.39 -1.88
C ILE A 54 2.66 6.94 -3.34
N GLN A 55 1.63 7.32 -4.12
CA GLN A 55 1.54 6.97 -5.53
C GLN A 55 2.80 7.39 -6.30
N ASP A 56 3.22 8.65 -6.16
CA ASP A 56 4.37 9.18 -6.88
C ASP A 56 5.66 8.45 -6.49
N PHE A 57 5.83 8.14 -5.20
CA PHE A 57 6.97 7.37 -4.70
C PHE A 57 7.01 5.93 -5.21
N VAL A 58 5.85 5.26 -5.28
CA VAL A 58 5.74 3.92 -5.88
C VAL A 58 6.10 4.01 -7.37
N ARG A 59 5.55 4.95 -8.12
CA ARG A 59 5.85 5.10 -9.56
C ARG A 59 7.32 5.39 -9.82
N GLU A 60 7.96 6.22 -8.99
CA GLU A 60 9.41 6.49 -9.08
C GLU A 60 10.23 5.20 -8.91
N ARG A 61 9.89 4.36 -7.92
CA ARG A 61 10.57 3.06 -7.72
C ARG A 61 10.38 2.13 -8.91
N GLU A 62 9.15 2.01 -9.39
CA GLU A 62 8.80 1.18 -10.54
C GLU A 62 9.56 1.59 -11.80
N GLU A 63 9.66 2.90 -12.06
CA GLU A 63 10.40 3.45 -13.19
C GLU A 63 11.91 3.28 -13.04
N SER A 64 12.43 3.31 -11.79
CA SER A 64 13.84 3.10 -11.50
C SER A 64 14.30 1.64 -11.55
N ASP A 65 13.37 0.67 -11.45
CA ASP A 65 13.66 -0.77 -11.44
C ASP A 65 12.76 -1.55 -12.41
N PRO A 66 12.91 -1.35 -13.74
CA PRO A 66 12.07 -1.97 -14.75
C PRO A 66 12.22 -3.51 -14.84
N LYS A 67 13.21 -4.08 -14.14
CA LYS A 67 13.43 -5.53 -14.08
C LYS A 67 13.02 -6.15 -12.74
N CYS A 68 12.56 -5.35 -11.78
CA CYS A 68 12.22 -5.77 -10.42
C CYS A 68 13.37 -6.52 -9.71
N TRP A 69 14.62 -6.12 -9.96
CA TRP A 69 15.79 -6.78 -9.36
C TRP A 69 16.13 -6.23 -7.98
N ARG A 70 15.86 -4.94 -7.78
CA ARG A 70 16.10 -4.26 -6.51
C ARG A 70 14.91 -4.41 -5.58
N TYR A 71 13.70 -4.30 -6.12
CA TYR A 71 12.45 -4.48 -5.39
C TYR A 71 11.76 -5.72 -5.97
N PRO A 72 11.92 -6.92 -5.38
CA PRO A 72 11.43 -8.17 -5.96
C PRO A 72 9.90 -8.22 -6.09
N ARG A 73 9.39 -8.28 -7.33
CA ARG A 73 7.94 -8.30 -7.64
C ARG A 73 7.67 -9.04 -8.95
N PHE A 74 6.46 -9.57 -9.13
CA PHE A 74 6.06 -10.26 -10.37
C PHE A 74 5.83 -9.33 -11.57
N LYS A 75 5.41 -8.08 -11.32
CA LYS A 75 5.14 -7.07 -12.34
C LYS A 75 5.69 -5.71 -11.94
N VAL A 76 6.10 -4.91 -12.93
CA VAL A 76 6.65 -3.56 -12.73
C VAL A 76 5.56 -2.55 -12.37
N ARG A 77 4.29 -2.81 -12.70
CA ARG A 77 3.20 -1.88 -12.37
C ARG A 77 1.90 -2.63 -12.19
N ASP A 78 1.09 -2.13 -11.26
CA ASP A 78 -0.32 -2.50 -11.11
C ASP A 78 -1.24 -1.28 -11.03
N ASP A 79 -2.53 -1.53 -11.20
CA ASP A 79 -3.57 -0.53 -11.01
C ASP A 79 -3.67 -0.11 -9.54
N ILE A 80 -3.73 1.21 -9.32
CA ILE A 80 -3.85 1.81 -8.00
C ILE A 80 -5.29 2.26 -7.79
N GLY A 81 -5.95 1.66 -6.80
CA GLY A 81 -7.16 2.18 -6.18
C GLY A 81 -6.88 2.47 -4.71
N ALA A 82 -7.15 3.69 -4.23
CA ALA A 82 -7.01 4.03 -2.82
C ALA A 82 -7.99 5.13 -2.41
N ILE A 83 -8.50 5.04 -1.19
CA ILE A 83 -9.29 6.08 -0.52
C ILE A 83 -8.73 6.30 0.89
N ALA A 84 -8.85 7.54 1.36
CA ALA A 84 -8.48 7.88 2.72
C ALA A 84 -9.61 8.67 3.39
N ILE A 85 -9.90 8.30 4.63
CA ILE A 85 -10.85 8.97 5.51
C ILE A 85 -10.03 9.54 6.66
N SER A 86 -10.22 10.83 6.95
CA SER A 86 -9.53 11.53 8.05
C SER A 86 -10.57 12.07 9.03
N PHE A 87 -10.23 12.12 10.31
CA PHE A 87 -11.11 12.53 11.40
C PHE A 87 -10.62 13.81 12.09
#